data_AF-A0A391NXH1-F1
#
_entry.id   AF-A0A391NXH1-F1
#
_cell.length_a   1.000
_cell.length_b   1.000
_cell.length_c   1.000
_cell.angle_alpha   90.00
_cell.angle_beta   90.00
_cell.angle_gamma   90.00
#
_symmetry.space_group_name_H-M   'P 1'
#
loop_
_entity.id
_entity.type
_entity.pdbx_description
1 polymer ?
#
loop_
_entity_poly.entity_id
_entity_poly.type
_entity_poly.pdbx_seq_one_letter_code
_entity_poly.pdbx_strand_id
1 'polypeptide(L)'
;MSWIRESSRTGALEAFLKGGKVLVLTEFDDGSVAIQRLEELLPEDTRYLVDAVPAVENPEFKQAIEEMVKQKTEELTEESIAPPR
;
A
#
# COMPACT_ATOMS: atom_id res chain seq x y z
N MET A 1 23.72 -12.29 -18.59
CA MET A 1 23.35 -10.96 -19.15
C MET A 1 22.03 -10.53 -18.54
N SER A 2 21.98 -9.40 -17.87
CA SER A 2 20.69 -8.74 -17.58
C SER A 2 20.24 -8.05 -18.86
N TRP A 3 19.04 -8.37 -19.35
CA TRP A 3 18.47 -7.73 -20.54
C TRP A 3 17.49 -6.66 -20.07
N ILE A 4 17.65 -5.45 -20.59
CA ILE A 4 16.74 -4.34 -20.34
C ILE A 4 15.55 -4.53 -21.27
N ARG A 5 14.33 -4.45 -20.72
CA ARG A 5 13.09 -4.54 -21.48
C ARG A 5 12.23 -3.33 -21.16
N GLU A 6 11.63 -2.75 -22.19
CA GLU A 6 10.60 -1.73 -22.02
C GLU A 6 9.36 -2.31 -21.32
N SER A 7 8.74 -1.50 -20.47
CA SER A 7 7.55 -1.87 -19.71
C SER A 7 6.60 -0.67 -19.62
N SER A 8 5.32 -0.94 -19.37
CA SER A 8 4.37 0.12 -19.07
C SER A 8 4.73 0.81 -17.76
N ARG A 9 4.23 2.03 -17.56
CA ARG A 9 4.40 2.77 -16.29
C ARG A 9 4.00 1.93 -15.07
N THR A 10 2.83 1.29 -15.12
CA THR A 10 2.37 0.42 -14.04
C THR A 10 3.29 -0.77 -13.81
N GLY A 11 3.70 -1.47 -14.89
CA GLY A 11 4.59 -2.62 -14.77
C GLY A 11 5.99 -2.25 -14.24
N ALA A 12 6.50 -1.08 -14.60
CA ALA A 12 7.74 -0.55 -14.05
C ALA A 12 7.61 -0.25 -12.55
N LEU A 13 6.53 0.40 -12.12
CA LEU A 13 6.26 0.68 -10.69
C LEU A 13 6.07 -0.60 -9.88
N GLU A 14 5.36 -1.60 -10.40
CA GLU A 14 5.23 -2.90 -9.75
C GLU A 14 6.57 -3.62 -9.60
N ALA A 15 7.43 -3.57 -10.62
CA ALA A 15 8.77 -4.13 -10.56
C ALA A 15 9.62 -3.41 -9.50
N PHE A 16 9.53 -2.08 -9.44
CA PHE A 16 10.20 -1.26 -8.43
C PHE A 16 9.78 -1.62 -7.01
N LEU A 17 8.46 -1.73 -6.76
CA LEU A 17 7.91 -2.11 -5.45
C LEU A 17 8.33 -3.52 -5.00
N LYS A 18 8.70 -4.40 -5.94
CA LYS A 18 9.25 -5.74 -5.67
C LYS A 18 10.77 -5.74 -5.48
N GLY A 19 11.41 -4.57 -5.40
CA GLY A 19 12.87 -4.41 -5.28
C GLY A 19 13.62 -4.53 -6.61
N GLY A 20 12.92 -4.48 -7.73
CA GLY A 20 13.51 -4.46 -9.07
C GLY A 20 14.13 -3.11 -9.38
N LYS A 21 15.27 -3.12 -10.08
CA LYS A 21 15.92 -1.90 -10.58
C LYS A 21 15.15 -1.40 -11.80
N VAL A 22 14.78 -0.12 -11.79
CA VAL A 22 14.00 0.50 -12.86
C VAL A 22 14.75 1.69 -13.43
N LEU A 23 14.84 1.74 -14.75
CA LEU A 23 15.37 2.88 -15.50
C LEU A 23 14.21 3.62 -16.15
N VAL A 24 14.21 4.94 -16.02
CA VAL A 24 13.24 5.84 -16.63
C VAL A 24 13.93 6.55 -17.79
N LEU A 25 13.42 6.34 -19.00
CA LEU A 25 13.81 7.08 -20.19
C LEU A 25 12.84 8.25 -20.37
N THR A 26 13.37 9.45 -20.52
CA THR A 26 12.59 10.69 -20.72
C THR A 26 13.09 11.38 -21.97
N GLU A 27 12.18 11.65 -22.90
CA GLU A 27 12.42 12.49 -24.07
C GLU A 27 11.89 13.89 -23.78
N PHE A 28 12.70 14.91 -24.05
CA PHE A 28 12.36 16.30 -23.82
C PHE A 28 11.96 17.00 -25.12
N ASP A 29 11.33 18.17 -25.01
CA ASP A 29 10.82 18.93 -26.16
C ASP A 29 11.93 19.40 -27.13
N ASP A 30 13.16 19.52 -26.66
CA ASP A 30 14.34 19.83 -27.48
C ASP A 30 14.92 18.61 -28.21
N GLY A 31 14.28 17.44 -28.07
CA GLY A 31 14.71 16.17 -28.64
C GLY A 31 15.85 15.50 -27.86
N SER A 32 16.27 16.06 -26.73
CA SER A 32 17.24 15.39 -25.85
C SER A 32 16.59 14.23 -25.10
N VAL A 33 17.44 13.27 -24.69
CA VAL A 33 17.00 12.07 -23.96
C VAL A 33 17.83 11.92 -22.69
N ALA A 34 17.15 11.66 -21.56
CA ALA A 34 17.79 11.26 -20.32
C ALA A 34 17.36 9.86 -19.90
N ILE A 35 18.30 9.12 -19.30
CA ILE A 35 18.02 7.85 -18.63
C ILE A 35 18.45 8.00 -17.19
N GLN A 36 17.51 7.84 -16.26
CA GLN A 36 17.74 7.99 -14.82
C GLN A 36 17.18 6.78 -14.07
N ARG A 37 17.69 6.51 -12.86
CA ARG A 37 17.09 5.47 -12.01
C ARG A 37 15.82 5.99 -11.37
N LEU A 38 14.83 5.13 -11.21
CA LEU A 38 13.58 5.55 -10.55
C LEU A 38 13.84 5.99 -9.09
N GLU A 39 14.82 5.38 -8.42
CA GLU A 39 15.32 5.74 -7.08
C GLU A 39 15.82 7.19 -7.00
N GLU A 40 16.42 7.71 -8.07
CA GLU A 40 16.94 9.08 -8.11
C GLU A 40 15.80 10.11 -8.23
N LEU A 41 14.67 9.69 -8.84
CA LEU A 41 13.46 10.49 -8.96
C LEU A 41 12.58 10.40 -7.71
N LEU A 42 12.75 9.36 -6.91
CA LEU A 42 12.04 9.12 -5.66
C LEU A 42 13.01 8.95 -4.46
N PRO A 43 13.71 10.01 -4.03
CA PRO A 43 14.68 9.90 -2.94
C PRO A 43 14.05 9.43 -1.62
N GLU A 44 14.72 8.50 -0.93
CA GLU A 44 14.26 7.94 0.35
C GLU A 44 14.08 9.00 1.45
N ASP A 45 14.89 10.05 1.44
CA ASP A 45 14.85 11.14 2.43
C ASP A 45 13.72 12.17 2.16
N THR A 46 12.88 11.93 1.15
CA THR A 46 11.79 12.83 0.77
C THR A 46 10.45 12.35 1.33
N ARG A 47 9.65 13.27 1.87
CA ARG A 47 8.28 12.97 2.29
C ARG A 47 7.32 13.14 1.12
N TYR A 48 6.57 12.09 0.80
CA TYR A 48 5.55 12.09 -0.24
C TYR A 48 4.15 12.22 0.37
N LEU A 49 3.32 13.06 -0.22
CA LEU A 49 1.90 13.18 0.10
C LEU A 49 1.10 12.50 -1.01
N VAL A 50 0.28 11.52 -0.66
CA VAL A 50 -0.63 10.84 -1.59
C VAL A 50 -2.03 11.35 -1.30
N ASP A 51 -2.63 12.02 -2.29
CA ASP A 51 -4.01 12.47 -2.18
C ASP A 51 -4.95 11.27 -2.18
N ALA A 52 -5.91 11.29 -1.24
CA ALA A 52 -6.92 10.27 -0.97
C ALA A 52 -6.65 8.89 -1.60
N VAL A 53 -5.82 8.06 -0.94
CA VAL A 53 -5.99 6.61 -1.07
C VAL A 53 -7.41 6.36 -0.58
N PRO A 54 -8.39 5.97 -1.42
CA PRO A 54 -9.68 5.58 -0.90
C PRO A 54 -9.36 4.51 0.13
N ALA A 55 -9.77 4.71 1.38
CA ALA A 55 -9.72 3.66 2.37
C ALA A 55 -10.45 2.50 1.70
N VAL A 56 -9.70 1.53 1.17
CA VAL A 56 -10.29 0.33 0.61
C VAL A 56 -10.99 -0.25 1.81
N GLU A 57 -12.31 -0.09 1.84
CA GLU A 57 -13.10 -0.62 2.93
C GLU A 57 -12.73 -2.08 2.99
N ASN A 58 -12.09 -2.50 4.08
CA ASN A 58 -11.75 -3.88 4.29
C ASN A 58 -12.96 -4.50 5.00
N PRO A 59 -13.90 -5.15 4.28
CA PRO A 59 -15.09 -5.72 4.88
C PRO A 59 -14.75 -6.80 5.90
N GLU A 60 -13.65 -7.54 5.71
CA GLU A 60 -13.17 -8.54 6.67
C GLU A 60 -12.74 -7.86 7.98
N PHE A 61 -12.07 -6.71 7.90
CA PHE A 61 -11.71 -5.92 9.08
C PHE A 61 -12.94 -5.39 9.81
N LYS A 62 -13.96 -4.88 9.09
CA LYS A 62 -15.22 -4.44 9.72
C LYS A 62 -15.94 -5.59 10.42
N GLN A 63 -16.06 -6.74 9.76
CA GLN A 63 -16.69 -7.94 10.33
C GLN A 63 -15.96 -8.42 11.58
N ALA A 64 -14.62 -8.48 11.57
CA ALA A 64 -13.84 -8.90 12.72
C ALA A 64 -14.06 -7.98 13.95
N ILE A 65 -14.18 -6.67 13.74
CA ILE A 65 -14.48 -5.71 14.81
C ILE A 65 -15.89 -5.92 15.37
N GLU A 66 -16.89 -6.16 14.52
CA GLU A 66 -18.26 -6.44 14.95
C GLU A 66 -18.35 -7.73 15.77
N GLU A 67 -17.65 -8.80 15.36
CA GLU A 67 -17.59 -10.05 16.12
C GLU A 67 -16.94 -9.88 17.49
N MET A 68 -15.83 -9.14 17.58
CA MET A 68 -15.16 -8.85 18.85
C MET A 68 -16.05 -8.05 19.82
N VAL A 69 -16.83 -7.08 19.29
CA VAL A 69 -17.77 -6.29 20.11
C VAL A 69 -18.93 -7.15 20.61
N LYS A 70 -19.42 -8.07 19.77
CA LYS A 70 -20.50 -8.99 20.14
C LYS A 70 -20.05 -9.95 21.25
N GLN A 71 -18.88 -10.59 21.10
CA GLN A 71 -18.31 -11.48 22.11
C GLN A 71 -18.13 -10.77 23.45
N LYS A 72 -17.56 -9.56 23.44
CA LYS A 72 -17.39 -8.76 24.66
C LYS A 72 -18.72 -8.41 25.36
N THR A 73 -19.79 -8.22 24.58
CA THR A 73 -21.12 -7.91 25.12
C THR A 73 -21.75 -9.15 25.75
N GLU A 74 -21.61 -10.32 25.12
CA GLU A 74 -22.08 -11.60 25.67
C GLU A 74 -21.32 -11.97 26.96
N GLU A 75 -20.00 -11.76 27.01
CA GLU A 75 -19.18 -11.97 28.21
C GLU A 75 -19.60 -11.07 29.39
N LEU A 76 -19.97 -9.81 29.13
CA LEU A 76 -20.46 -8.88 30.15
C LEU A 76 -21.86 -9.23 30.67
N THR A 77 -22.69 -9.91 29.86
CA THR A 77 -24.03 -10.34 30.27
C THR A 77 -24.04 -11.65 31.05
N GLU A 78 -23.10 -12.57 30.80
CA GLU A 78 -23.01 -13.83 31.55
C GLU A 78 -22.45 -13.67 32.97
N GLU A 79 -21.61 -12.66 33.23
CA GLU A 79 -21.01 -12.45 34.57
C GLU A 79 -21.99 -11.81 35.59
N SER A 80 -23.17 -11.34 35.15
CA SER A 80 -24.12 -10.60 36.00
C SER A 80 -25.35 -11.40 36.49
N ILE A 81 -25.44 -12.73 36.28
CA ILE A 81 -26.69 -13.49 36.52
C ILE A 81 -26.65 -14.45 37.72
N ALA A 82 -25.67 -14.38 38.62
CA ALA A 82 -25.73 -15.17 39.87
C ALA A 82 -26.01 -14.26 41.10
N PRO A 83 -27.24 -14.24 41.64
CA PRO A 83 -27.47 -13.65 42.96
C PRO A 83 -26.77 -14.52 44.01
N PRO A 84 -26.06 -13.93 45.00
CA PRO A 84 -25.51 -14.69 46.11
C PRO A 84 -26.65 -15.34 46.92
N ARG A 85 -26.43 -16.61 47.32
CA ARG A 85 -27.37 -17.45 48.10
C ARG A 85 -27.61 -16.94 49.51
#